data_AF-A0A8T8I9U0-F1
#
_entry.id   AF-A0A8T8I9U0-F1
#
_cell.length_a   1.000
_cell.length_b   1.000
_cell.length_c   1.000
_cell.angle_alpha   90.00
_cell.angle_beta   90.00
_cell.angle_gamma   90.00
#
_symmetry.space_group_name_H-M   'P 1'
#
loop_
_entity.id
_entity.type
_entity.pdbx_description
1 polymer ?
#
loop_
_entity_poly.entity_id
_entity_poly.type
_entity_poly.pdbx_seq_one_letter_code
_entity_poly.pdbx_strand_id
1 'polypeptide(L)'
;MLKELKAFLLRGNILELGVAVIIGGAFGAIVTSFVKDIISPLIALLFGQPDFSAVMLGTLKIGSFINAVINFAIVGTVLFFVMKAAEKVMPKKAVEEAAPAGPTQEELLAEIRDLLKSK
;
A
#
# COMPACT_ATOMS: atom_id res chain seq x y z
N MET A 1 -11.84 5.63 31.01
CA MET A 1 -10.59 5.16 30.37
C MET A 1 -10.74 3.91 29.49
N LEU A 2 -10.91 2.67 30.00
CA LEU A 2 -11.03 1.49 29.12
C LEU A 2 -12.26 1.53 28.19
N LYS A 3 -13.39 2.04 28.69
CA LYS A 3 -14.62 2.26 27.90
C LYS A 3 -14.44 3.35 26.84
N GLU A 4 -13.73 4.43 27.17
CA GLU A 4 -13.41 5.53 26.24
C GLU A 4 -12.39 5.10 25.17
N LEU A 5 -11.38 4.31 25.54
CA LEU A 5 -10.41 3.73 24.62
C LEU A 5 -11.10 2.79 23.64
N LYS A 6 -11.97 1.89 24.12
CA LYS A 6 -12.77 1.02 23.26
C LYS A 6 -13.67 1.85 22.34
N ALA A 7 -14.33 2.90 22.85
CA ALA A 7 -15.17 3.79 22.03
C ALA A 7 -14.36 4.60 21.01
N PHE A 8 -13.11 4.96 21.30
CA PHE A 8 -12.20 5.63 20.38
C PHE A 8 -11.69 4.67 19.30
N LEU A 9 -11.22 3.48 19.70
CA LEU A 9 -10.73 2.46 18.78
C LEU A 9 -11.84 1.96 17.86
N LEU A 10 -13.07 1.80 18.35
CA LEU A 10 -14.21 1.37 17.53
C LEU A 10 -14.77 2.45 16.61
N ARG A 11 -14.19 3.66 16.57
CA ARG A 11 -14.53 4.61 15.50
C ARG A 11 -14.03 4.02 14.18
N GLY A 12 -14.93 3.82 13.22
CA GLY A 12 -14.61 3.21 11.92
C GLY A 12 -13.35 3.78 11.27
N ASN A 13 -13.22 5.11 11.26
CA ASN A 13 -12.06 5.83 10.72
C ASN A 13 -10.70 5.43 11.36
N ILE A 14 -10.66 5.03 12.64
CA ILE A 14 -9.41 4.65 13.32
C ILE A 14 -9.09 3.16 13.09
N LEU A 15 -10.11 2.29 13.05
CA LEU A 15 -9.91 0.89 12.70
C LEU A 15 -9.42 0.76 11.25
N GLU A 16 -10.05 1.44 10.31
CA GLU A 16 -9.67 1.44 8.89
C GLU A 16 -8.25 1.97 8.70
N LEU A 17 -7.91 3.09 9.35
CA LEU A 17 -6.55 3.64 9.31
C LEU A 17 -5.52 2.66 9.91
N GLY A 18 -5.84 2.05 11.06
CA GLY A 18 -4.95 1.09 11.72
C GLY A 18 -4.69 -0.13 10.85
N VAL A 19 -5.73 -0.69 10.24
CA VAL A 19 -5.62 -1.84 9.33
C VAL A 19 -4.80 -1.46 8.08
N ALA A 20 -5.04 -0.30 7.48
CA ALA A 20 -4.29 0.17 6.33
C ALA A 20 -2.78 0.31 6.62
N VAL A 21 -2.42 0.86 7.78
CA VAL A 21 -1.01 0.99 8.20
C VAL A 21 -0.36 -0.37 8.44
N ILE A 22 -1.07 -1.30 9.09
CA ILE A 22 -0.56 -2.66 9.34
C ILE A 22 -0.32 -3.41 8.02
N ILE A 23 -1.29 -3.35 7.10
CA ILE A 23 -1.17 -4.00 5.78
C ILE A 23 -0.03 -3.37 4.97
N GLY A 24 0.05 -2.03 4.94
CA GLY A 24 1.13 -1.31 4.26
C GLY A 24 2.52 -1.67 4.80
N GLY A 25 2.66 -1.75 6.12
CA GLY A 25 3.90 -2.18 6.78
C GLY A 25 4.27 -3.63 6.46
N ALA A 26 3.31 -4.55 6.55
CA ALA A 26 3.52 -5.96 6.25
C ALA A 26 3.91 -6.18 4.78
N PHE A 27 3.24 -5.48 3.85
CA PHE A 27 3.57 -5.54 2.43
C PHE A 27 4.96 -4.99 2.14
N GLY A 28 5.31 -3.84 2.73
CA GLY A 28 6.66 -3.27 2.61
C GLY A 28 7.75 -4.23 3.11
N ALA A 29 7.49 -4.97 4.18
CA ALA A 29 8.41 -6.00 4.69
C ALA A 29 8.60 -7.16 3.70
N ILE A 30 7.53 -7.63 3.05
CA ILE A 30 7.60 -8.68 2.02
C ILE A 30 8.47 -8.22 0.85
N VAL A 31 8.23 -7.01 0.35
CA VAL A 31 9.02 -6.48 -0.78
C VAL A 31 10.48 -6.28 -0.36
N THR A 32 10.73 -5.77 0.83
CA THR A 32 12.09 -5.60 1.36
C THR A 32 12.81 -6.94 1.47
N SER A 33 12.15 -7.99 1.97
CA SER A 33 12.70 -9.35 2.02
C SER A 33 12.96 -9.89 0.61
N PHE A 34 12.08 -9.67 -0.36
CA PHE A 34 12.34 -10.07 -1.74
C PHE A 34 13.60 -9.41 -2.32
N VAL A 35 13.78 -8.10 -2.10
CA VAL A 35 14.97 -7.40 -2.58
C VAL A 35 16.22 -7.93 -1.86
N LYS A 36 16.17 -8.03 -0.53
CA LYS A 36 17.33 -8.41 0.29
C LYS A 36 17.71 -9.88 0.14
N ASP A 37 16.73 -10.78 0.10
CA ASP A 37 16.95 -12.22 0.22
C ASP A 37 16.94 -12.93 -1.15
N ILE A 38 16.41 -12.28 -2.20
CA ILE A 38 16.42 -12.83 -3.57
C ILE A 38 17.24 -11.98 -4.52
N ILE A 39 16.96 -10.67 -4.62
CA ILE A 39 17.61 -9.82 -5.63
C ILE A 39 19.09 -9.54 -5.27
N SER A 40 19.39 -9.17 -4.04
CA SER A 40 20.76 -8.88 -3.60
C SER A 40 21.71 -10.08 -3.79
N PRO A 41 21.37 -11.33 -3.44
CA PRO A 41 22.19 -12.49 -3.77
C PRO A 41 22.40 -12.71 -5.28
N LEU A 42 21.38 -12.44 -6.10
CA LEU A 42 21.53 -12.51 -7.56
C LEU A 42 22.48 -11.44 -8.11
N ILE A 43 22.40 -10.22 -7.58
CA ILE A 43 23.37 -9.15 -7.89
C ILE A 43 24.76 -9.57 -7.41
N ALA A 44 24.88 -10.16 -6.21
CA ALA A 44 26.14 -10.67 -5.67
C ALA A 44 26.82 -11.69 -6.59
N LEU A 45 26.02 -12.60 -7.16
CA LEU A 45 26.54 -13.63 -8.05
C LEU A 45 27.12 -13.03 -9.35
N LEU A 46 26.52 -11.95 -9.86
CA LEU A 46 26.92 -11.32 -11.13
C LEU A 46 28.05 -10.30 -10.97
N PHE A 47 28.04 -9.53 -9.88
CA PHE A 47 28.93 -8.39 -9.67
C PHE A 47 29.92 -8.60 -8.52
N GLY A 48 29.87 -9.75 -7.84
CA GLY A 48 30.74 -10.08 -6.71
C GLY A 48 30.45 -9.30 -5.43
N GLN A 49 29.46 -8.41 -5.41
CA GLN A 49 29.04 -7.61 -4.26
C GLN A 49 27.51 -7.67 -4.11
N PRO A 50 26.99 -7.85 -2.88
CA PRO A 50 25.55 -8.05 -2.63
C PRO A 50 24.69 -6.82 -2.92
N ASP A 51 25.30 -5.65 -2.99
CA ASP A 51 24.67 -4.39 -3.33
C ASP A 51 25.71 -3.41 -3.86
N PHE A 52 25.25 -2.21 -4.25
CA PHE A 52 26.14 -1.16 -4.74
C PHE A 52 26.71 -0.28 -3.62
N SER A 53 26.51 -0.57 -2.33
CA SER A 53 26.84 0.34 -1.22
C SER A 53 28.34 0.70 -1.13
N ALA A 54 29.21 -0.16 -1.63
CA ALA A 54 30.66 0.07 -1.72
C ALA A 54 31.04 1.17 -2.73
N VAL A 55 30.15 1.53 -3.65
CA VAL A 55 30.40 2.58 -4.63
C VAL A 55 30.25 3.95 -3.96
N MET A 56 31.37 4.63 -3.74
CA MET A 56 31.42 5.98 -3.19
C MET A 56 32.24 6.92 -4.08
N LEU A 57 31.81 8.18 -4.15
CA LEU A 57 32.55 9.26 -4.78
C LEU A 57 32.95 10.27 -3.69
N GLY A 58 34.15 10.09 -3.12
CA GLY A 58 34.54 10.80 -1.90
C GLY A 58 33.65 10.39 -0.72
N THR A 59 32.98 11.36 -0.10
CA THR A 59 32.01 11.12 1.00
C THR A 59 30.59 10.82 0.50
N LEU A 60 30.34 10.91 -0.81
CA LEU A 60 29.03 10.68 -1.40
C LEU A 60 28.78 9.19 -1.61
N LYS A 61 27.76 8.65 -0.92
CA LYS A 61 27.32 7.24 -1.01
C LYS A 61 26.44 6.99 -2.24
N ILE A 62 26.99 7.22 -3.44
CA ILE A 62 26.24 7.06 -4.70
C ILE A 62 25.67 5.65 -4.86
N GLY A 63 26.39 4.65 -4.36
CA GLY A 63 25.95 3.27 -4.28
C GLY A 63 24.66 3.04 -3.52
N SER A 64 24.50 3.70 -2.37
CA SER A 64 23.27 3.64 -1.59
C SER A 64 22.09 4.30 -2.30
N PHE A 65 22.35 5.37 -3.06
CA PHE A 65 21.32 6.00 -3.89
C PHE A 65 20.87 5.08 -5.03
N ILE A 66 21.81 4.43 -5.73
CA ILE A 66 21.50 3.44 -6.77
C ILE A 66 20.66 2.29 -6.19
N ASN A 67 21.04 1.76 -5.02
CA ASN A 67 20.24 0.74 -4.32
C ASN A 67 18.82 1.24 -4.03
N ALA A 68 18.65 2.49 -3.59
CA ALA A 68 17.34 3.07 -3.32
C ALA A 68 16.49 3.20 -4.59
N VAL A 69 17.09 3.60 -5.72
CA VAL A 69 16.40 3.67 -7.03
C VAL A 69 15.97 2.29 -7.50
N ILE A 70 16.83 1.28 -7.38
CA ILE A 70 16.50 -0.12 -7.72
C ILE A 70 15.35 -0.61 -6.84
N ASN A 71 15.44 -0.40 -5.52
CA ASN A 71 14.38 -0.79 -4.59
C ASN A 71 13.04 -0.11 -4.93
N PHE A 72 13.05 1.19 -5.22
CA PHE A 72 11.85 1.92 -5.65
C PHE A 72 11.25 1.35 -6.94
N ALA A 73 12.09 1.06 -7.94
CA ALA A 73 11.64 0.46 -9.19
C ALA A 73 11.01 -0.93 -8.98
N ILE A 74 11.58 -1.75 -8.10
CA ILE A 74 11.04 -3.06 -7.74
C ILE A 74 9.70 -2.91 -7.02
N VAL A 75 9.63 -2.09 -5.96
CA VAL A 75 8.39 -1.85 -5.21
C VAL A 75 7.28 -1.36 -6.15
N GLY A 76 7.57 -0.38 -7.01
CA GLY A 76 6.61 0.16 -7.97
C GLY A 76 6.13 -0.89 -8.98
N THR A 77 7.06 -1.72 -9.48
CA THR A 77 6.72 -2.81 -10.41
C THR A 77 5.84 -3.87 -9.75
N VAL A 78 6.19 -4.29 -8.52
CA VAL A 78 5.38 -5.25 -7.77
C VAL A 78 4.00 -4.68 -7.48
N LEU A 79 3.90 -3.41 -7.05
CA LEU A 79 2.62 -2.75 -6.80
C LEU A 79 1.77 -2.69 -8.08
N PHE A 80 2.38 -2.37 -9.23
CA PHE A 80 1.68 -2.41 -10.51
C PHE A 80 1.11 -3.79 -10.83
N PHE A 81 1.88 -4.86 -10.66
CA PHE A 81 1.39 -6.22 -10.89
C PHE A 81 0.29 -6.63 -9.90
N VAL A 82 0.40 -6.23 -8.63
CA VAL A 82 -0.63 -6.48 -7.62
C VAL A 82 -1.93 -5.75 -8.00
N MET A 83 -1.87 -4.48 -8.37
CA MET A 83 -3.04 -3.71 -8.81
C MET A 83 -3.66 -4.31 -10.07
N LYS A 84 -2.84 -4.71 -11.04
CA LYS A 84 -3.30 -5.37 -12.27
C LYS A 84 -3.95 -6.74 -12.00
N ALA A 85 -3.43 -7.50 -11.04
CA ALA A 85 -4.05 -8.76 -10.61
C ALA A 85 -5.36 -8.50 -9.87
N ALA A 86 -5.40 -7.50 -8.99
CA ALA A 86 -6.61 -7.09 -8.28
C ALA A 86 -7.71 -6.66 -9.27
N GLU A 87 -7.40 -5.85 -10.28
CA GLU A 87 -8.35 -5.46 -11.35
C GLU A 87 -8.90 -6.66 -12.13
N LYS A 88 -8.10 -7.72 -12.28
CA LYS A 88 -8.48 -8.93 -13.03
C LYS A 88 -9.35 -9.88 -12.20
N VAL A 89 -9.15 -9.92 -10.88
CA VAL A 89 -9.79 -10.89 -9.97
C VAL A 89 -10.98 -10.26 -9.24
N MET A 90 -10.96 -8.95 -9.00
CA MET A 90 -12.07 -8.22 -8.39
C MET A 90 -12.95 -7.61 -9.50
N PRO A 91 -14.25 -7.95 -9.57
CA PRO A 91 -15.17 -7.19 -10.43
C PRO A 91 -15.15 -5.72 -9.98
N LYS A 92 -15.21 -4.79 -10.94
CA LYS A 92 -15.05 -3.32 -10.77
C LYS A 92 -15.74 -2.69 -9.54
N LYS A 93 -16.76 -3.34 -8.99
CA LYS A 93 -17.52 -2.92 -7.81
C LYS A 93 -16.78 -3.02 -6.47
N ALA A 94 -15.81 -3.93 -6.32
CA ALA A 94 -15.12 -4.11 -5.02
C ALA A 94 -13.98 -3.10 -4.79
N VAL A 95 -13.52 -2.43 -5.85
CA VAL A 95 -12.57 -1.30 -5.73
C VAL A 95 -13.30 -0.02 -5.29
N GLU A 96 -14.60 0.08 -5.59
CA GLU A 96 -15.49 1.13 -5.06
C GLU A 96 -15.80 0.95 -3.56
N GLU A 97 -15.79 -0.28 -3.02
CA GLU A 97 -15.99 -0.54 -1.58
C GLU A 97 -14.80 -0.12 -0.70
N ALA A 98 -13.65 0.19 -1.30
CA ALA A 98 -12.55 0.89 -0.62
C ALA A 98 -12.79 2.42 -0.55
N ALA A 99 -13.82 2.94 -1.24
CA ALA A 99 -14.42 4.24 -0.97
C ALA A 99 -15.51 4.05 0.11
N PRO A 100 -15.72 5.03 0.99
CA PRO A 100 -16.33 4.85 2.31
C PRO A 100 -17.62 4.05 2.23
N ALA A 101 -17.65 2.93 2.96
CA ALA A 101 -18.78 2.03 3.10
C ALA A 101 -19.97 2.76 3.78
N GLY A 102 -20.80 3.41 2.98
CA GLY A 102 -22.06 4.00 3.38
C GLY A 102 -22.73 4.62 2.16
N PRO A 103 -24.08 4.68 2.11
CA PRO A 103 -24.74 5.42 1.05
C PRO A 103 -24.19 6.84 1.08
N THR A 104 -23.66 7.27 -0.05
CA THR A 104 -23.16 8.63 -0.19
C THR A 104 -24.30 9.58 0.15
N GLN A 105 -23.98 10.76 0.70
CA GLN A 105 -25.03 11.74 1.02
C GLN A 105 -25.89 12.05 -0.23
N GLU A 106 -25.31 11.94 -1.42
CA GLU A 106 -25.98 12.08 -2.70
C GLU A 106 -27.03 11.00 -2.97
N GLU A 107 -26.78 9.74 -2.62
CA GLU A 107 -27.75 8.64 -2.73
C GLU A 107 -28.91 8.80 -1.73
N LEU A 108 -28.61 9.20 -0.49
CA LEU A 108 -29.65 9.50 0.51
C LEU A 108 -30.51 10.69 0.09
N LEU A 109 -29.90 11.73 -0.49
CA LEU A 109 -30.62 12.90 -1.01
C LEU A 109 -31.47 12.54 -2.24
N ALA A 110 -30.99 11.63 -3.09
CA ALA A 110 -31.76 11.12 -4.23
C ALA A 110 -32.98 10.32 -3.76
N GLU A 111 -32.83 9.42 -2.77
CA GLU A 111 -33.93 8.69 -2.15
C GLU A 111 -34.95 9.64 -1.50
N ILE A 112 -34.48 10.64 -0.74
CA ILE A 112 -35.37 11.65 -0.12
C ILE A 112 -36.14 12.43 -1.19
N ARG A 113 -35.49 12.83 -2.29
CA ARG A 113 -36.14 13.53 -3.41
C ARG A 113 -37.25 12.68 -4.04
N ASP A 114 -36.97 11.41 -4.27
CA ASP A 114 -37.91 10.51 -4.94
C ASP A 114 -39.09 10.15 -4.02
N LEU A 115 -38.84 10.00 -2.72
CA LEU A 115 -39.87 9.90 -1.69
C LEU A 115 -40.75 11.17 -1.61
N LEU A 116 -40.16 12.36 -1.73
CA LEU A 116 -40.91 13.62 -1.76
C LEU A 116 -41.72 13.82 -3.04
N LYS A 117 -41.28 13.33 -4.20
CA LYS A 117 -42.06 13.33 -5.44
C LYS A 117 -43.22 12.35 -5.42
N SER A 118 -43.11 11.29 -4.63
CA SER A 118 -44.15 10.28 -4.46
C SER A 118 -45.25 10.67 -3.46
N LYS A 119 -45.17 11.87 -2.88
CA LYS A 119 -46.09 12.42 -1.89
C LYS A 119 -46.84 13.64 -2.45
#